data_AF-A0A3M8CLQ3-F1
#
_entry.id   AF-A0A3M8CLQ3-F1
#
_cell.length_a   1.000
_cell.length_b   1.000
_cell.length_c   1.000
_cell.angle_alpha   90.00
_cell.angle_beta   90.00
_cell.angle_gamma   90.00
#
_symmetry.space_group_name_H-M   'P 1'
#
loop_
_entity.id
_entity.type
_entity.pdbx_description
1 polymer ?
#
loop_
_entity_poly.entity_id
_entity_poly.type
_entity_poly.pdbx_seq_one_letter_code
_entity_poly.pdbx_strand_id
1 'polypeptide(L)'
;SKPLIGATMFGVTTPAVETARKHLEELDYEILVFHATGTGGQSMETLIRDGFITGSFDLTTTELADDLVGGVLTAGPTRLNAAGEVGIPQVVSLGALDMVNFGPRDTVP
;
A
#
# COMPACT_ATOMS: atom_id res chain seq x y z
N SER A 1 -14.50 11.54 -15.28
CA SER A 1 -14.03 11.39 -13.88
C SER A 1 -12.52 11.43 -13.88
N LYS A 2 -11.89 11.95 -12.83
CA LYS A 2 -10.44 11.88 -12.69
C LYS A 2 -10.03 10.42 -12.42
N PRO A 3 -8.89 9.92 -12.93
CA PRO A 3 -8.44 8.59 -12.58
C PRO A 3 -8.10 8.53 -11.10
N LEU A 4 -8.62 7.51 -10.40
CA LEU A 4 -8.36 7.29 -8.98
C LEU A 4 -7.12 6.40 -8.82
N ILE A 5 -6.15 6.87 -8.04
CA ILE A 5 -4.89 6.19 -7.73
C ILE A 5 -4.92 5.73 -6.27
N GLY A 6 -4.67 4.44 -6.05
CA GLY A 6 -4.44 3.91 -4.71
C GLY A 6 -2.99 4.12 -4.30
N ALA A 7 -2.74 4.64 -3.09
CA ALA A 7 -1.38 4.81 -2.57
C ALA A 7 -1.24 4.19 -1.17
N THR A 8 -0.13 3.50 -0.90
CA THR A 8 0.12 2.95 0.43
C THR A 8 1.06 3.80 1.28
N MET A 9 0.76 3.87 2.57
CA MET A 9 1.42 4.75 3.53
C MET A 9 1.66 4.04 4.87
N PHE A 10 2.73 4.40 5.55
CA PHE A 10 2.96 4.12 6.96
C PHE A 10 3.54 5.38 7.62
N GLY A 11 3.49 5.47 8.95
CA GLY A 11 3.96 6.67 9.67
C GLY A 11 5.34 7.15 9.21
N VAL A 12 6.28 6.22 9.00
CA VAL A 12 7.66 6.52 8.56
C VAL A 12 7.80 6.86 7.07
N THR A 13 6.79 6.59 6.24
CA THR A 13 6.77 6.95 4.80
C THR A 13 5.84 8.12 4.49
N THR A 14 5.13 8.67 5.49
CA THR A 14 4.23 9.83 5.35
C THR A 14 4.83 10.96 4.50
N PRO A 15 6.07 11.46 4.75
CA PRO A 15 6.59 12.58 3.96
C PRO A 15 6.68 12.30 2.46
N ALA A 16 6.97 11.05 2.08
CA ALA A 16 7.08 10.64 0.69
C ALA A 16 5.69 10.48 0.04
N VAL A 17 4.71 9.90 0.75
CA VAL A 17 3.32 9.80 0.27
C VAL A 17 2.69 11.18 0.09
N GLU A 18 2.91 12.10 1.03
CA GLU A 18 2.41 13.48 0.95
C GLU A 18 2.98 14.23 -0.25
N THR A 19 4.27 14.03 -0.54
CA THR A 19 4.92 14.63 -1.72
C THR A 19 4.35 14.07 -3.01
N ALA A 20 4.21 12.73 -3.09
CA ALA A 20 3.63 12.08 -4.26
C ALA A 20 2.16 12.47 -4.47
N ARG A 21 1.36 12.55 -3.40
CA ARG A 21 -0.05 12.96 -3.47
C ARG A 21 -0.19 14.34 -4.08
N LYS A 22 0.55 15.33 -3.57
CA LYS A 22 0.51 16.70 -4.12
C LYS A 22 0.87 16.73 -5.60
N HIS A 23 1.92 16.00 -5.98
CA HIS A 23 2.34 15.95 -7.39
C HIS A 23 1.30 15.28 -8.29
N LEU A 24 0.67 14.20 -7.83
CA LEU A 24 -0.40 13.51 -8.59
C LEU A 24 -1.67 14.37 -8.67
N GLU A 25 -2.02 15.10 -7.61
CA GLU A 25 -3.14 16.07 -7.61
C GLU A 25 -2.90 17.19 -8.63
N GLU A 26 -1.67 17.71 -8.75
CA GLU A 26 -1.27 18.70 -9.78
C GLU A 26 -1.42 18.17 -11.20
N LEU A 27 -1.31 16.85 -11.38
CA LEU A 27 -1.52 16.15 -12.66
C LEU A 27 -2.98 15.73 -12.89
N ASP A 28 -3.91 16.22 -12.07
CA ASP A 28 -5.36 15.99 -12.15
C ASP A 28 -5.81 14.55 -11.81
N TYR A 29 -5.04 13.84 -10.98
CA TYR A 29 -5.45 12.56 -10.39
C TYR A 29 -6.17 12.74 -9.05
N GLU A 30 -7.07 11.80 -8.71
CA GLU A 30 -7.59 11.63 -7.36
C GLU A 30 -6.78 10.53 -6.65
N ILE A 31 -6.49 10.71 -5.36
CA ILE A 31 -5.64 9.77 -4.61
C ILE A 31 -6.36 9.30 -3.35
N LEU A 32 -6.42 7.99 -3.18
CA LEU A 32 -6.91 7.34 -1.97
C LEU A 32 -5.75 6.66 -1.25
N VAL A 33 -5.46 7.13 -0.04
CA VAL A 33 -4.33 6.66 0.77
C VAL A 33 -4.78 5.54 1.71
N PHE A 34 -4.04 4.43 1.70
CA PHE A 34 -4.25 3.26 2.54
C PHE A 34 -3.09 3.10 3.52
N HIS A 35 -3.41 2.98 4.80
CA HIS A 35 -2.42 2.70 5.82
C HIS A 35 -2.01 1.22 5.74
N ALA A 36 -0.72 0.93 5.59
CA ALA A 36 -0.17 -0.40 5.33
C ALA A 36 -0.15 -1.29 6.59
N THR A 37 -1.34 -1.61 7.12
CA THR A 37 -1.58 -2.43 8.32
C THR A 37 -2.11 -3.83 7.99
N GLY A 38 -1.86 -4.32 6.79
CA GLY A 38 -2.42 -5.57 6.26
C GLY A 38 -3.80 -5.34 5.66
N THR A 39 -4.74 -4.87 6.49
CA THR A 39 -6.10 -4.54 6.06
C THR A 39 -6.16 -3.40 5.05
N GLY A 40 -5.21 -2.46 5.10
CA GLY A 40 -5.13 -1.37 4.14
C GLY A 40 -4.74 -1.84 2.75
N GLY A 41 -3.69 -2.65 2.62
CA GLY A 41 -3.32 -3.29 1.36
C GLY A 41 -4.46 -4.15 0.79
N GLN A 42 -5.11 -4.96 1.62
CA GLN A 42 -6.26 -5.78 1.22
C GLN A 42 -7.45 -4.93 0.72
N SER A 43 -7.75 -3.83 1.40
CA SER A 43 -8.81 -2.91 1.01
C SER A 43 -8.50 -2.23 -0.32
N MET A 44 -7.25 -1.79 -0.50
CA MET A 44 -6.78 -1.20 -1.76
C MET A 44 -6.93 -2.18 -2.92
N GLU A 45 -6.49 -3.43 -2.73
CA GLU A 45 -6.59 -4.46 -3.76
C GLU A 45 -8.03 -4.85 -4.09
N THR A 46 -8.92 -4.85 -3.11
CA THR A 46 -10.36 -5.06 -3.36
C THR A 46 -10.90 -3.97 -4.27
N LEU A 47 -10.59 -2.70 -3.99
CA LEU A 47 -11.02 -1.57 -4.81
C LEU A 47 -10.37 -1.53 -6.20
N ILE A 48 -9.17 -2.10 -6.37
CA ILE A 48 -8.56 -2.34 -7.68
C ILE A 48 -9.36 -3.39 -8.46
N ARG A 49 -9.66 -4.55 -7.84
CA ARG A 49 -10.42 -5.63 -8.50
C ARG A 49 -11.83 -5.21 -8.86
N ASP A 50 -12.46 -4.37 -8.04
CA ASP A 50 -13.79 -3.82 -8.28
C ASP A 50 -13.79 -2.69 -9.33
N GLY A 51 -12.62 -2.28 -9.84
CA GLY A 51 -12.48 -1.29 -10.90
C GLY A 51 -12.64 0.17 -10.46
N PHE A 52 -12.67 0.44 -9.14
CA PHE A 52 -12.70 1.82 -8.63
C PHE A 52 -11.33 2.50 -8.74
N ILE A 53 -10.26 1.76 -8.43
CA ILE A 53 -8.88 2.24 -8.54
C ILE A 53 -8.32 1.87 -9.91
N THR A 54 -7.81 2.88 -10.61
CA THR A 54 -7.34 2.79 -12.00
C THR A 54 -5.81 2.81 -12.15
N GLY A 55 -5.09 2.99 -11.05
CA GLY A 55 -3.64 2.87 -10.96
C GLY A 55 -3.19 2.62 -9.52
N SER A 56 -2.11 1.89 -9.34
CA SER A 56 -1.52 1.62 -8.02
C SER A 56 -0.18 2.32 -7.86
N PHE A 57 -0.03 3.04 -6.75
CA PHE A 57 1.21 3.62 -6.26
C PHE A 57 1.58 3.00 -4.91
N ASP A 58 2.07 1.77 -4.96
CA ASP A 58 2.50 0.97 -3.81
C ASP A 58 3.85 1.47 -3.27
N LEU A 59 3.86 2.66 -2.67
CA LEU A 59 5.07 3.27 -2.11
C LEU A 59 5.55 2.53 -0.85
N THR A 60 4.62 2.04 -0.05
CA THR A 60 4.87 1.41 1.24
C THR A 60 4.45 -0.06 1.21
N THR A 61 5.42 -0.96 1.26
CA THR A 61 5.24 -2.41 1.06
C THR A 61 5.62 -3.22 2.30
N THR A 62 5.65 -2.58 3.47
CA THR A 62 5.96 -3.18 4.80
C THR A 62 5.13 -4.44 5.11
N GLU A 63 3.90 -4.54 4.60
CA GLU A 63 3.04 -5.71 4.75
C GLU A 63 3.69 -7.01 4.23
N LEU A 64 4.64 -6.92 3.28
CA LEU A 64 5.41 -8.06 2.78
C LEU A 64 6.47 -8.53 3.80
N ALA A 65 7.07 -7.62 4.56
CA ALA A 65 8.02 -7.96 5.62
C ALA A 65 7.30 -8.68 6.77
N ASP A 66 6.12 -8.18 7.14
CA ASP A 66 5.23 -8.83 8.10
C ASP A 66 4.81 -10.23 7.62
N ASP A 67 4.41 -10.40 6.36
CA ASP A 67 4.05 -11.73 5.81
C ASP A 67 5.23 -12.71 5.84
N LEU A 68 6.42 -12.25 5.45
CA LEU A 68 7.62 -13.09 5.37
C LEU A 68 8.13 -13.55 6.74
N VAL A 69 8.09 -12.67 7.73
CA VAL A 69 8.74 -12.89 9.04
C VAL A 69 7.74 -13.31 10.13
N GLY A 70 6.43 -13.21 9.87
CA GLY A 70 5.38 -13.51 10.85
C GLY A 70 5.01 -12.33 11.74
N GLY A 71 5.06 -11.11 11.19
CA GLY A 71 4.54 -9.91 11.81
C GLY A 71 3.01 -9.87 11.84
N VAL A 72 2.45 -8.90 12.57
CA VAL A 72 1.01 -8.82 12.85
C VAL A 72 0.20 -8.03 11.82
N LEU A 73 0.88 -7.31 10.92
CA LEU A 73 0.29 -6.44 9.90
C LEU A 73 0.47 -7.00 8.47
N THR A 74 0.41 -8.32 8.30
CA THR A 74 0.46 -8.96 6.98
C THR A 74 -0.80 -8.68 6.15
N ALA A 75 -0.61 -8.43 4.84
CA ALA A 75 -1.72 -8.39 3.87
C ALA A 75 -1.96 -9.76 3.19
N GLY A 76 -1.17 -10.77 3.52
CA GLY A 76 -1.21 -12.12 2.98
C GLY A 76 -0.37 -12.32 1.72
N PRO A 77 -0.28 -13.57 1.23
CA PRO A 77 0.69 -14.00 0.23
C PRO A 77 0.42 -13.49 -1.19
N THR A 78 -0.76 -12.91 -1.44
CA THR A 78 -1.16 -12.39 -2.76
C THR A 78 -0.98 -10.88 -2.88
N ARG A 79 -0.35 -10.25 -1.88
CA ARG A 79 -0.13 -8.81 -1.88
C ARG A 79 0.69 -8.36 -3.10
N LEU A 80 0.24 -7.28 -3.74
CA LEU A 80 0.67 -6.69 -5.02
C LEU A 80 0.09 -7.33 -6.29
N ASN A 81 -0.72 -8.39 -6.21
CA ASN A 81 -1.19 -9.07 -7.42
C ASN A 81 -2.33 -8.35 -8.15
N ALA A 82 -3.23 -7.67 -7.42
CA ALA A 82 -4.47 -7.15 -7.97
C ALA A 82 -4.29 -6.28 -9.21
N ALA A 83 -3.30 -5.37 -9.21
CA ALA A 83 -3.04 -4.47 -10.33
C ALA A 83 -2.63 -5.22 -11.61
N GLY A 84 -1.77 -6.24 -11.47
CA GLY A 84 -1.36 -7.10 -12.56
C GLY A 84 -2.50 -8.00 -13.06
N GLU A 85 -3.35 -8.49 -12.16
CA GLU A 85 -4.53 -9.31 -12.49
C GLU A 85 -5.53 -8.57 -13.39
N VAL A 86 -5.75 -7.28 -13.13
CA VAL A 86 -6.71 -6.46 -13.90
C VAL A 86 -6.06 -5.57 -14.97
N GLY A 87 -4.73 -5.59 -15.08
CA GLY A 87 -4.00 -4.90 -16.15
C GLY A 87 -3.94 -3.37 -16.00
N ILE A 88 -3.93 -2.84 -14.78
CA ILE A 88 -3.77 -1.39 -14.53
C ILE A 88 -2.30 -1.02 -14.28
N PRO A 89 -1.89 0.25 -14.51
CA PRO A 89 -0.55 0.71 -14.18
C PRO A 89 -0.22 0.50 -12.70
N GLN A 90 0.97 -0.05 -12.44
CA GLN A 90 1.47 -0.33 -11.09
C GLN A 90 2.89 0.22 -10.94
N VAL A 91 3.10 1.04 -9.91
CA VAL A 91 4.42 1.51 -9.48
C VAL A 91 4.64 1.04 -8.05
N VAL A 92 5.74 0.33 -7.82
CA VAL A 92 6.05 -0.30 -6.52
C VAL A 92 7.39 0.24 -6.00
N SER A 93 7.45 0.49 -4.69
CA SER A 93 8.67 0.85 -3.96
C SER A 93 8.86 -0.07 -2.74
N LEU A 94 9.88 0.21 -1.93
CA LEU A 94 10.31 -0.60 -0.78
C LEU A 94 10.11 0.14 0.56
N GLY A 95 9.13 1.06 0.62
CA GLY A 95 8.89 1.86 1.81
C GLY A 95 8.56 1.01 3.04
N ALA A 96 9.24 1.30 4.15
CA ALA A 96 9.11 0.61 5.44
C ALA A 96 9.37 -0.91 5.40
N LEU A 97 10.12 -1.38 4.39
CA LEU A 97 10.51 -2.80 4.29
C LEU A 97 11.69 -3.16 5.20
N ASP A 98 12.20 -2.20 5.99
CA ASP A 98 13.26 -2.32 6.99
C ASP A 98 12.74 -2.70 8.39
N MET A 99 11.44 -2.92 8.54
CA MET A 99 10.78 -3.25 9.81
C MET A 99 9.74 -4.35 9.66
N VAL A 100 9.48 -5.05 10.75
CA VAL A 100 8.39 -6.02 10.93
C VAL A 100 7.60 -5.58 12.15
N ASN A 101 6.28 -5.58 12.05
CA ASN A 101 5.42 -5.08 13.12
C ASN A 101 5.02 -6.21 14.07
N PHE A 102 5.14 -5.94 15.36
CA PHE A 102 4.69 -6.83 16.44
C PHE A 102 3.84 -6.06 17.45
N GLY A 103 3.26 -6.79 18.40
CA GLY A 103 2.63 -6.20 19.57
C GLY A 103 3.64 -5.65 20.58
N PRO A 104 3.23 -5.47 21.84
CA PRO A 104 4.12 -5.12 22.94
C PRO A 104 5.38 -6.00 23.01
N ARG A 105 6.46 -5.48 23.60
CA ARG A 105 7.79 -6.14 23.60
C ARG A 105 7.77 -7.56 24.16
N ASP A 106 6.93 -7.83 25.16
CA ASP A 106 6.75 -9.13 25.80
C ASP A 106 5.99 -10.15 24.94
N THR A 107 5.40 -9.71 23.83
CA THR A 107 4.69 -10.57 22.86
C THR A 107 5.53 -10.91 21.62
N VAL A 108 6.75 -10.36 21.52
CA VAL A 108 7.67 -10.65 20.41
C VAL A 108 8.19 -12.09 20.55
N PRO A 109 8.05 -12.96 19.53
CA PRO A 109 8.49 -14.36 19.57
C PRO A 109 9.99 -14.58 19.83
#